data_AF-A0A2V2EF33-F1
#
_entry.id   AF-A0A2V2EF33-F1
#
_cell.length_a   1.000
_cell.length_b   1.000
_cell.length_c   1.000
_cell.angle_alpha   90.00
_cell.angle_beta   90.00
_cell.angle_gamma   90.00
#
_symmetry.space_group_name_H-M   'P 1'
#
loop_
_entity.id
_entity.type
_entity.pdbx_description
1 polymer ?
#
loop_
_entity_poly.entity_id
_entity_poly.type
_entity_poly.pdbx_seq_one_letter_code
_entity_poly.pdbx_strand_id
1 'polypeptide(L)'
;MLPYLTDYENDRRLFRPRVVNAILVLLPFMVLYRATELWFSDMYLFDFMKRSQYGLMWFALCLISVYRPRFSLFISYGDTAAIILAQILGDLILENNTIRATPEDYLTPGHGKLSHHGIGIWLQLFFTVIVLYVAYARQIEPRIKARRERRGK
;
A
#
# COMPACT_ATOMS: atom_id res chain seq x y z
N MET A 1 -6.57 20.23 0.71
CA MET A 1 -7.69 19.25 0.70
C MET A 1 -8.50 19.59 -0.53
N LEU A 2 -8.42 18.76 -1.57
CA LEU A 2 -9.09 19.04 -2.84
C LEU A 2 -10.61 19.03 -2.59
N PRO A 3 -11.34 20.12 -2.93
CA PRO A 3 -12.76 20.27 -2.62
C PRO A 3 -13.64 19.11 -3.12
N TYR A 4 -13.24 18.48 -4.23
CA TYR A 4 -14.00 17.40 -4.87
C TYR A 4 -14.10 16.12 -4.01
N LEU A 5 -13.17 15.86 -3.07
CA LEU A 5 -13.23 14.67 -2.21
C LEU A 5 -14.20 14.84 -1.02
N THR A 6 -14.61 16.08 -0.72
CA THR A 6 -15.53 16.41 0.37
C THR A 6 -16.98 16.21 0.02
N ASP A 7 -17.38 16.60 -1.19
CA ASP A 7 -18.77 16.51 -1.63
C ASP A 7 -19.20 15.05 -1.88
N TYR A 8 -18.31 14.19 -2.37
CA TYR A 8 -18.65 12.80 -2.68
C TYR A 8 -18.85 11.88 -1.46
N GLU A 9 -18.30 12.23 -0.30
CA GLU A 9 -18.46 11.39 0.90
C GLU A 9 -19.87 11.50 1.50
N ASN A 10 -20.58 12.61 1.22
CA ASN A 10 -21.90 12.87 1.76
C ASN A 10 -23.04 12.43 0.81
N ASP A 11 -22.75 12.25 -0.48
CA ASP A 11 -23.77 12.13 -1.51
C ASP A 11 -23.97 10.68 -2.00
N ARG A 12 -24.83 9.95 -1.27
CA ARG A 12 -25.06 8.49 -1.47
C ARG A 12 -25.75 8.12 -2.80
N ARG A 13 -26.16 9.09 -3.62
CA ARG A 13 -26.98 8.88 -4.83
C ARG A 13 -26.19 8.84 -6.14
N LEU A 14 -24.91 9.22 -6.14
CA LEU A 14 -24.14 9.33 -7.37
C LEU A 14 -23.37 8.02 -7.68
N PHE A 15 -23.77 7.32 -8.75
CA PHE A 15 -23.10 6.11 -9.24
C PHE A 15 -21.74 6.42 -9.92
N ARG A 16 -21.68 7.48 -10.73
CA ARG A 16 -20.47 7.97 -11.42
C ARG A 16 -19.22 8.10 -10.52
N PRO A 17 -19.26 8.77 -9.36
CA PRO A 17 -18.08 8.93 -8.51
C PRO A 17 -17.63 7.67 -7.80
N ARG A 18 -18.52 6.71 -7.55
CA ARG A 18 -18.12 5.41 -7.00
C ARG A 18 -17.22 4.67 -7.97
N VAL A 19 -17.58 4.69 -9.25
CA VAL A 19 -16.78 4.11 -10.34
C VAL A 19 -15.45 4.85 -10.49
N VAL A 20 -15.46 6.19 -10.45
CA VAL A 20 -14.21 6.98 -10.50
C VAL A 20 -13.29 6.65 -9.32
N ASN A 21 -13.81 6.55 -8.09
CA ASN A 21 -13.01 6.19 -6.93
C ASN A 21 -12.44 4.77 -7.04
N ALA A 22 -13.23 3.80 -7.51
CA ALA A 22 -12.75 2.45 -7.75
C ALA A 22 -11.61 2.41 -8.78
N ILE A 23 -11.76 3.16 -9.88
CA ILE A 23 -10.69 3.29 -10.90
C ILE A 23 -9.44 3.91 -10.29
N LEU A 24 -9.57 5.00 -9.52
CA LEU A 24 -8.44 5.68 -8.89
C LEU A 24 -7.73 4.81 -7.84
N VAL A 25 -8.46 3.93 -7.14
CA VAL A 25 -7.90 2.96 -6.19
C VAL A 25 -7.15 1.84 -6.92
N LEU A 26 -7.63 1.43 -8.09
CA LEU A 26 -6.99 0.40 -8.91
C LEU A 26 -5.86 0.92 -9.80
N LEU A 27 -5.78 2.22 -10.06
CA LEU A 27 -4.75 2.82 -10.89
C LEU A 27 -3.33 2.44 -10.46
N PRO A 28 -2.91 2.60 -9.19
CA PRO A 28 -1.59 2.17 -8.75
C PRO A 28 -1.36 0.67 -8.94
N PHE A 29 -2.38 -0.16 -8.71
CA PHE A 29 -2.28 -1.60 -9.01
C PHE A 29 -2.01 -1.85 -10.49
N MET A 30 -2.73 -1.19 -11.40
CA MET A 30 -2.52 -1.37 -12.85
C MET A 30 -1.12 -0.95 -13.27
N VAL A 31 -0.63 0.18 -12.75
CA VAL A 31 0.71 0.69 -13.03
C VAL A 31 1.76 -0.27 -12.49
N LEU A 32 1.61 -0.70 -11.23
CA LEU A 32 2.54 -1.62 -10.58
C LEU A 32 2.57 -2.96 -11.28
N TYR A 33 1.40 -3.53 -11.61
CA TYR A 33 1.27 -4.79 -12.33
C TYR A 33 1.96 -4.74 -13.70
N ARG A 34 1.75 -3.68 -14.47
CA ARG A 34 2.45 -3.53 -15.75
C ARG A 34 3.94 -3.30 -15.60
N ALA A 35 4.36 -2.53 -14.61
CA ALA A 35 5.79 -2.36 -14.34
C ALA A 35 6.47 -3.68 -13.97
N THR A 36 5.77 -4.51 -13.20
CA THR A 36 6.18 -5.86 -12.79
C THR A 36 6.33 -6.81 -13.98
N GLU A 37 5.47 -6.70 -14.99
CA GLU A 37 5.60 -7.49 -16.21
C GLU A 37 6.73 -7.04 -17.13
N LEU A 38 6.94 -5.74 -17.27
CA LEU A 38 7.84 -5.19 -18.28
C LEU A 38 9.29 -5.06 -17.80
N TRP A 39 9.50 -4.71 -16.53
CA TRP A 39 10.83 -4.32 -16.03
C TRP A 39 11.26 -5.05 -14.76
N PHE A 40 10.32 -5.52 -13.94
CA PHE A 40 10.62 -6.06 -12.61
C PHE A 40 10.20 -7.52 -12.41
N SER A 41 10.17 -8.32 -13.49
CA SER A 41 9.77 -9.73 -13.42
C SER A 41 10.68 -10.55 -12.52
N ASP A 42 11.93 -10.14 -12.39
CA ASP A 42 12.99 -10.93 -11.74
C ASP A 42 13.18 -10.52 -10.26
N MET A 43 12.45 -9.51 -9.79
CA MET A 43 12.49 -9.06 -8.41
C MET A 43 11.60 -9.93 -7.51
N TYR A 44 12.07 -10.23 -6.30
CA TYR A 44 11.43 -11.21 -5.41
C TYR A 44 9.97 -10.87 -5.06
N LEU A 45 9.67 -9.67 -4.54
CA LEU A 45 8.27 -9.32 -4.21
C LEU A 45 7.40 -9.33 -5.46
N PHE A 46 7.94 -8.89 -6.58
CA PHE A 46 7.20 -8.73 -7.82
C PHE A 46 6.84 -10.07 -8.46
N ASP A 47 7.74 -11.06 -8.44
CA ASP A 47 7.42 -12.45 -8.79
C ASP A 47 6.44 -13.08 -7.79
N PHE A 48 6.64 -12.85 -6.49
CA PHE A 48 5.70 -13.31 -5.46
C PHE A 48 4.29 -12.76 -5.68
N MET A 49 4.15 -11.47 -6.00
CA MET A 49 2.86 -10.82 -6.26
C MET A 49 2.18 -11.36 -7.54
N LYS A 50 2.94 -11.76 -8.57
CA LYS A 50 2.37 -12.42 -9.75
C LYS A 50 1.81 -13.81 -9.44
N ARG A 51 2.51 -14.57 -8.59
CA ARG A 51 2.17 -15.97 -8.28
C ARG A 51 1.14 -16.11 -7.16
N SER A 52 1.04 -15.11 -6.28
CA SER A 52 0.14 -15.14 -5.12
C SER A 52 -1.21 -14.48 -5.41
N GLN A 53 -2.15 -14.62 -4.47
CA GLN A 53 -3.48 -13.98 -4.52
C GLN A 53 -3.44 -12.47 -4.20
N TYR A 54 -2.36 -11.79 -4.54
CA TYR A 54 -2.14 -10.37 -4.27
C TYR A 54 -3.26 -9.46 -4.80
N GLY A 55 -3.87 -9.81 -5.93
CA GLY A 55 -5.03 -9.10 -6.48
C GLY A 55 -6.25 -9.05 -5.53
N LEU A 56 -6.38 -9.99 -4.58
CA LEU A 56 -7.49 -9.99 -3.60
C LEU A 56 -7.45 -8.76 -2.69
N MET A 57 -6.25 -8.28 -2.33
CA MET A 57 -6.12 -7.12 -1.46
C MET A 57 -6.58 -5.84 -2.16
N TRP A 58 -6.19 -5.68 -3.43
CA TRP A 58 -6.65 -4.58 -4.28
C TRP A 58 -8.14 -4.64 -4.58
N PHE A 59 -8.66 -5.85 -4.80
CA PHE A 59 -10.09 -6.08 -4.94
C PHE A 59 -10.86 -5.67 -3.67
N ALA A 60 -10.37 -6.03 -2.49
CA ALA A 60 -10.96 -5.61 -1.23
C ALA A 60 -10.93 -4.07 -1.07
N LEU A 61 -9.83 -3.41 -1.40
CA LEU A 61 -9.74 -1.94 -1.38
C LEU A 61 -10.73 -1.28 -2.34
N CYS A 62 -10.94 -1.89 -3.52
CA CYS A 62 -11.92 -1.45 -4.51
C CYS A 62 -13.36 -1.60 -4.00
N LEU A 63 -13.69 -2.66 -3.26
CA LEU A 63 -15.01 -2.79 -2.63
C LEU A 63 -15.20 -1.75 -1.52
N ILE A 64 -14.18 -1.53 -0.69
CA ILE A 64 -14.22 -0.54 0.38
C ILE A 64 -14.36 0.89 -0.17
N SER A 65 -13.85 1.16 -1.38
CA SER A 65 -13.88 2.52 -1.96
C SER A 65 -15.30 3.02 -2.25
N VAL A 66 -16.26 2.10 -2.36
CA VAL A 66 -17.69 2.43 -2.51
C VAL A 66 -18.24 3.14 -1.28
N TYR A 67 -17.78 2.75 -0.08
CA TYR A 67 -18.28 3.25 1.20
C TYR A 67 -17.32 4.23 1.88
N ARG A 68 -16.01 4.04 1.69
CA ARG A 68 -14.93 4.81 2.34
C ARG A 68 -13.86 5.19 1.30
N PRO A 69 -14.19 6.06 0.32
CA PRO A 69 -13.30 6.35 -0.80
C PRO A 69 -11.96 6.96 -0.36
N ARG A 70 -11.95 7.87 0.62
CA ARG A 70 -10.72 8.49 1.14
C ARG A 70 -9.78 7.47 1.78
N PHE A 71 -10.34 6.53 2.54
CA PHE A 71 -9.58 5.46 3.16
C PHE A 71 -8.96 4.59 2.07
N SER A 72 -9.78 4.05 1.15
CA SER A 72 -9.29 3.18 0.10
C SER A 72 -8.23 3.82 -0.77
N LEU A 73 -8.39 5.10 -1.13
CA LEU A 73 -7.38 5.83 -1.90
C LEU A 73 -6.07 5.97 -1.13
N PHE A 74 -6.13 6.39 0.13
CA PHE A 74 -4.91 6.55 0.93
C PHE A 74 -4.18 5.21 1.12
N ILE A 75 -4.92 4.14 1.44
CA ILE A 75 -4.33 2.81 1.63
C ILE A 75 -3.77 2.25 0.32
N SER A 76 -4.46 2.43 -0.81
CA SER A 76 -3.99 1.97 -2.13
C SER A 76 -2.65 2.59 -2.54
N TYR A 77 -2.50 3.91 -2.42
CA TYR A 77 -1.24 4.58 -2.73
C TYR A 77 -0.17 4.29 -1.67
N GLY A 78 -0.55 4.19 -0.41
CA GLY A 78 0.35 3.82 0.68
C GLY A 78 0.87 2.39 0.57
N ASP A 79 0.04 1.44 0.13
CA ASP A 79 0.43 0.06 -0.14
C ASP A 79 1.43 -0.02 -1.28
N THR A 80 1.22 0.77 -2.34
CA THR A 80 2.19 0.88 -3.44
C THR A 80 3.57 1.30 -2.94
N ALA A 81 3.63 2.33 -2.09
CA ALA A 81 4.87 2.78 -1.47
C ALA A 81 5.45 1.71 -0.53
N ALA A 82 4.61 1.02 0.24
CA ALA A 82 5.03 -0.05 1.14
C ALA A 82 5.70 -1.20 0.37
N ILE A 83 5.17 -1.58 -0.79
CA ILE A 83 5.74 -2.64 -1.63
C ILE A 83 7.12 -2.25 -2.15
N ILE A 84 7.25 -1.04 -2.70
CA ILE A 84 8.53 -0.55 -3.24
C ILE A 84 9.57 -0.51 -2.13
N LEU A 85 9.21 0.05 -0.97
CA LEU A 85 10.11 0.12 0.19
C LEU A 85 10.48 -1.28 0.70
N ALA A 86 9.51 -2.20 0.76
CA ALA A 86 9.76 -3.56 1.22
C ALA A 86 10.66 -4.37 0.28
N GLN A 87 10.57 -4.14 -1.03
CA GLN A 87 11.52 -4.73 -1.98
C GLN A 87 12.92 -4.19 -1.74
N ILE A 88 13.09 -2.86 -1.69
CA ILE A 88 14.41 -2.23 -1.47
C ILE A 88 15.02 -2.67 -0.13
N LEU A 89 14.24 -2.64 0.95
CA LEU A 89 14.70 -3.08 2.27
C LEU A 89 14.99 -4.57 2.32
N GLY A 90 14.17 -5.39 1.65
CA GLY A 90 14.38 -6.84 1.55
C GLY A 90 15.70 -7.18 0.85
N ASP A 91 15.98 -6.52 -0.26
CA ASP A 91 17.23 -6.67 -1.02
C ASP A 91 18.45 -6.24 -0.18
N LEU A 92 18.38 -5.08 0.49
CA LEU A 92 19.46 -4.58 1.35
C LEU A 92 19.76 -5.52 2.53
N ILE A 93 18.72 -6.10 3.14
CA ILE A 93 18.89 -7.07 4.24
C ILE A 93 19.52 -8.35 3.69
N LEU A 94 19.05 -8.84 2.55
CA LEU A 94 19.60 -10.04 1.93
C LEU A 94 21.08 -9.82 1.56
N GLU A 95 21.41 -8.71 0.91
CA GLU A 95 22.79 -8.36 0.55
C GLU A 95 23.70 -8.31 1.78
N ASN A 96 23.31 -7.56 2.82
CA ASN A 96 24.10 -7.50 4.05
C ASN A 96 24.22 -8.85 4.76
N ASN A 97 23.19 -9.69 4.70
CA ASN A 97 23.24 -11.04 5.27
C ASN A 97 24.15 -11.97 4.46
N THR A 98 24.18 -11.87 3.14
CA THR A 98 25.07 -12.66 2.28
C THR A 98 26.54 -12.33 2.52
N ILE A 99 26.87 -11.04 2.74
CA ILE A 99 28.23 -10.61 3.10
C ILE A 99 28.68 -11.20 4.45
N ARG A 100 27.74 -11.41 5.37
CA ARG A 100 27.99 -11.91 6.73
C ARG A 100 27.70 -13.41 6.89
N ALA A 101 27.40 -14.11 5.81
CA ALA A 101 27.01 -15.51 5.85
C ALA A 101 28.21 -16.41 6.13
N THR A 102 28.04 -17.41 6.99
CA THR A 102 29.04 -18.46 7.20
C THR A 102 28.81 -19.60 6.20
N PRO A 103 29.80 -20.49 5.96
CA PRO A 103 29.63 -21.65 5.09
C PRO A 103 28.46 -22.55 5.50
N GLU A 104 28.14 -22.60 6.79
CA GLU A 104 27.01 -23.34 7.35
C GLU A 104 25.65 -22.78 6.91
N ASP A 105 25.54 -21.44 6.76
CA ASP A 105 24.31 -20.78 6.29
C ASP A 105 23.97 -21.21 4.85
N TYR A 106 24.96 -21.58 4.03
CA TYR A 106 24.76 -22.06 2.66
C TYR A 106 24.34 -23.53 2.56
N LEU A 107 24.36 -24.29 3.67
CA LEU A 107 23.86 -25.67 3.70
C LEU A 107 22.33 -25.73 3.63
N THR A 108 21.65 -24.63 3.95
CA THR A 108 20.19 -24.47 3.79
C THR A 108 19.86 -23.19 2.99
N PRO A 109 20.23 -23.14 1.69
CA PRO A 109 20.03 -21.96 0.88
C PRO A 109 18.54 -21.59 0.81
N GLY A 110 18.22 -20.33 1.07
CA GLY A 110 16.84 -19.82 1.08
C GLY A 110 16.12 -19.90 2.43
N HIS A 111 16.77 -20.39 3.48
CA HIS A 111 16.24 -20.36 4.85
C HIS A 111 17.05 -19.43 5.76
N GLY A 112 16.41 -18.94 6.82
CA GLY A 112 17.05 -18.07 7.82
C GLY A 112 17.58 -16.76 7.21
N LYS A 113 18.87 -16.49 7.40
CA LYS A 113 19.53 -15.24 7.01
C LYS A 113 19.54 -14.99 5.49
N LEU A 114 19.57 -16.06 4.70
CA LEU A 114 19.61 -15.99 3.23
C LEU A 114 18.22 -15.96 2.59
N SER A 115 17.16 -15.89 3.39
CA SER A 115 15.79 -15.71 2.91
C SER A 115 15.51 -14.23 2.63
N HIS A 116 14.73 -13.94 1.58
CA HIS A 116 14.32 -12.58 1.27
C HIS A 116 13.17 -12.15 2.20
N HIS A 117 13.43 -11.16 3.06
CA HIS A 117 12.52 -10.74 4.14
C HIS A 117 11.40 -9.79 3.67
N GLY A 118 11.36 -9.44 2.39
CA GLY A 118 10.49 -8.39 1.85
C GLY A 118 8.99 -8.59 2.13
N ILE A 119 8.45 -9.81 2.12
CA ILE A 119 7.01 -10.03 2.38
C ILE A 119 6.65 -9.58 3.81
N GLY A 120 7.47 -9.92 4.80
CA GLY A 120 7.25 -9.53 6.19
C GLY A 120 7.31 -8.01 6.38
N ILE A 121 8.28 -7.36 5.72
CA ILE A 121 8.46 -5.91 5.75
C ILE A 121 7.27 -5.21 5.09
N TRP A 122 6.80 -5.71 3.94
CA TRP A 122 5.64 -5.19 3.25
C TRP A 122 4.39 -5.21 4.13
N LEU A 123 4.07 -6.35 4.75
CA LEU A 123 2.91 -6.46 5.62
C LEU A 123 2.99 -5.49 6.81
N GLN A 124 4.17 -5.36 7.43
CA GLN A 124 4.37 -4.40 8.52
C GLN A 124 4.15 -2.95 8.08
N LEU A 125 4.69 -2.57 6.91
CA LEU A 125 4.50 -1.23 6.36
C LEU A 125 3.05 -0.98 5.98
N PHE A 126 2.37 -1.97 5.39
CA PHE A 126 0.95 -1.90 5.04
C PHE A 126 0.07 -1.63 6.27
N PHE A 127 0.25 -2.40 7.34
CA PHE A 127 -0.49 -2.16 8.60
C PHE A 127 -0.12 -0.81 9.23
N THR A 128 1.14 -0.40 9.13
CA THR A 128 1.59 0.92 9.61
C THR A 128 0.84 2.05 8.89
N VAL A 129 0.71 1.98 7.56
CA VAL A 129 -0.06 2.95 6.76
C VAL A 129 -1.52 3.00 7.23
N ILE A 130 -2.14 1.85 7.50
CA ILE A 130 -3.51 1.78 8.02
C ILE A 130 -3.63 2.49 9.37
N VAL A 131 -2.74 2.17 10.31
CA VAL A 131 -2.73 2.77 11.66
C VAL A 131 -2.53 4.28 11.58
N LEU A 132 -1.60 4.76 10.75
CA LEU A 132 -1.34 6.19 10.54
C LEU A 132 -2.58 6.90 10.00
N TYR A 133 -3.27 6.32 9.02
CA TYR A 133 -4.51 6.90 8.51
C TYR A 133 -5.58 6.98 9.59
N VAL A 134 -5.78 5.91 10.37
CA VAL A 134 -6.78 5.88 11.43
C VAL A 134 -6.45 6.91 12.51
N ALA A 135 -5.18 7.05 12.91
CA ALA A 135 -4.72 8.06 13.85
C ALA A 135 -4.97 9.47 13.31
N TYR A 136 -4.64 9.72 12.04
CA TYR A 136 -4.90 11.00 11.36
C TYR A 136 -6.40 11.34 11.35
N ALA A 137 -7.24 10.40 10.91
CA ALA A 137 -8.68 10.60 10.80
C ALA A 137 -9.35 10.83 12.17
N ARG A 138 -8.86 10.17 13.23
CA ARG A 138 -9.42 10.30 14.58
C ARG A 138 -8.93 11.53 15.33
N GLN A 139 -7.65 11.88 15.21
CA GLN A 139 -7.04 12.90 16.08
C GLN A 139 -6.82 14.22 15.36
N ILE A 140 -6.39 14.20 14.10
CA ILE A 140 -5.90 15.37 13.38
C ILE A 140 -7.03 16.02 12.59
N GLU A 141 -7.82 15.24 11.87
CA GLU A 141 -8.91 15.75 11.03
C GLU A 141 -9.94 16.60 11.81
N PRO A 142 -10.43 16.18 13.00
CA PRO A 142 -11.38 16.98 13.78
C PRO A 142 -10.77 18.30 14.26
N ARG A 143 -9.49 18.29 14.66
CA ARG A 143 -8.76 19.49 15.10
C ARG A 143 -8.59 20.48 13.95
N ILE A 144 -8.34 20.00 12.73
CA ILE A 144 -8.24 20.86 11.54
C ILE A 144 -9.60 21.47 11.21
N LYS A 145 -10.69 20.68 11.24
CA LYS A 145 -12.06 21.18 11.00
C LYS A 145 -12.44 22.27 11.99
N ALA A 146 -12.24 22.02 13.29
CA ALA A 146 -12.50 23.00 14.34
C ALA A 146 -11.70 24.31 14.17
N ARG A 147 -10.45 24.24 13.67
CA ARG A 147 -9.65 25.44 13.37
C ARG A 147 -10.16 26.22 12.17
N ARG A 148 -10.67 25.53 11.13
CA ARG A 148 -11.23 26.18 9.94
C ARG A 148 -12.53 26.92 10.27
N GLU A 149 -13.41 26.30 11.05
CA GLU A 149 -14.67 26.93 11.50
C GLU A 149 -14.42 28.20 12.31
N ARG A 150 -13.32 28.27 13.07
CA ARG A 150 -12.91 29.48 13.81
C ARG A 150 -12.31 30.59 12.94
N ARG A 151 -11.81 30.28 11.74
CA ARG A 151 -11.21 31.26 10.80
C ARG A 151 -12.18 31.72 9.71
N GLY A 152 -13.29 31.01 9.52
CA GLY A 152 -14.36 31.36 8.59
C GLY A 152 -15.52 32.13 9.24
N LYS A 153 -15.41 32.43 10.54
CA LYS A 153 -16.13 33.52 11.23
C LYS A 153 -15.19 34.70 11.37
#